data_AF-A0A752IVP2-F1
#
_entry.id   AF-A0A752IVP2-F1
#
_cell.length_a   1.000
_cell.length_b   1.000
_cell.length_c   1.000
_cell.angle_alpha   90.00
_cell.angle_beta   90.00
_cell.angle_gamma   90.00
#
_symmetry.space_group_name_H-M   'P 1'
#
loop_
_entity.id
_entity.type
_entity.pdbx_description
1 polymer ?
#
loop_
_entity_poly.entity_id
_entity_poly.type
_entity_poly.pdbx_seq_one_letter_code
_entity_poly.pdbx_strand_id
1 'polypeptide(L)'
;MQQVKIYTVSPSDLSPPVQSESFCVDLVLASDYRELEAKCAALVVENGALKKSEVEFNDYCRHECEDVGDTWVDDFTETPATDEFLAEVRAQGVEMLSEKFGGGTLISDMVKEVAKDFAAQLRKGVQS
;
A
#
# COMPACT_ATOMS: atom_id res chain seq x y z
N MET A 1 12.43 -15.11 -8.06
CA MET A 1 11.55 -15.00 -6.88
C MET A 1 12.23 -15.69 -5.71
N GLN A 2 12.32 -15.02 -4.56
CA GLN A 2 12.88 -15.62 -3.34
C GLN A 2 11.91 -16.70 -2.85
N GLN A 3 12.43 -17.86 -2.46
CA GLN A 3 11.60 -18.99 -2.05
C GLN A 3 10.84 -18.64 -0.77
N VAL A 4 9.52 -18.77 -0.77
CA VAL A 4 8.69 -18.50 0.42
C VAL A 4 9.04 -19.52 1.50
N LYS A 5 9.44 -19.04 2.67
CA LYS A 5 9.79 -19.89 3.81
C LYS A 5 8.53 -20.13 4.63
N ILE A 6 8.09 -21.39 4.63
CA ILE A 6 6.92 -21.84 5.37
C ILE A 6 7.38 -22.47 6.68
N TYR A 7 6.77 -22.06 7.78
CA TYR A 7 7.01 -22.62 9.10
C TYR A 7 5.76 -23.36 9.53
N THR A 8 5.93 -24.59 9.97
CA THR A 8 4.83 -25.37 10.54
C THR A 8 4.87 -25.23 12.06
N VAL A 9 3.75 -24.85 12.67
CA VAL A 9 3.61 -24.75 14.13
C VAL A 9 2.49 -25.63 14.65
N SER A 10 2.58 -26.01 15.92
CA SER A 10 1.52 -26.72 16.62
C SER A 10 0.41 -25.73 17.05
N PRO A 11 -0.87 -26.16 17.12
CA PRO A 11 -1.97 -25.35 17.66
C PRO A 11 -1.70 -24.81 19.08
N SER A 12 -0.83 -25.48 19.85
CA SER A 12 -0.38 -25.05 21.18
C SER A 12 0.52 -23.80 21.16
N ASP A 13 1.19 -23.54 20.04
CA ASP A 13 2.14 -22.44 19.87
C ASP A 13 1.45 -21.14 19.41
N LEU A 14 0.15 -21.20 19.10
CA LEU A 14 -0.66 -20.05 18.70
C LEU A 14 -1.10 -19.23 19.91
N SER A 15 -1.38 -17.94 19.68
CA SER A 15 -1.95 -17.04 20.69
C SER A 15 -3.26 -16.43 20.16
N PRO A 16 -4.43 -16.76 20.75
CA PRO A 16 -4.61 -17.73 21.84
C PRO A 16 -4.38 -19.19 21.37
N PRO A 17 -3.97 -20.10 22.27
CA PRO A 17 -3.72 -21.49 21.93
C PRO A 17 -5.03 -22.22 21.58
N VAL A 18 -4.98 -23.07 20.55
CA VAL A 18 -6.15 -23.81 20.08
C VAL A 18 -6.10 -25.25 20.62
N GLN A 19 -7.14 -25.68 21.33
CA GLN A 19 -7.19 -26.95 22.08
C GLN A 19 -7.42 -28.22 21.21
N SER A 20 -7.21 -28.13 19.90
CA SER A 20 -7.41 -29.23 18.96
C SER A 20 -6.05 -29.81 18.57
N GLU A 21 -5.72 -31.01 19.02
CA GLU A 21 -4.43 -31.67 18.76
C GLU A 21 -4.25 -32.22 17.33
N SER A 22 -5.20 -31.95 16.42
CA SER A 22 -5.34 -32.73 15.17
C SER A 22 -4.90 -32.02 13.89
N PHE A 23 -4.38 -30.79 13.95
CA PHE A 23 -3.92 -30.09 12.74
C PHE A 23 -2.64 -29.30 12.98
N CYS A 24 -1.80 -29.20 11.95
CA CYS A 24 -0.69 -28.27 11.90
C CYS A 24 -1.10 -27.01 11.12
N VAL A 25 -0.50 -25.87 11.44
CA VAL A 25 -0.71 -24.61 10.71
C VAL A 25 0.58 -24.19 10.05
N ASP A 26 0.50 -23.93 8.75
CA ASP A 26 1.59 -23.33 7.98
C ASP A 26 1.49 -21.81 8.07
N LEU A 27 2.58 -21.19 8.50
CA LEU A 27 2.71 -19.75 8.73
C LEU A 27 3.88 -19.19 7.93
N VAL A 28 3.81 -17.89 7.61
CA VAL A 28 4.94 -17.10 7.13
C VAL A 28 5.20 -15.99 8.13
N LEU A 29 6.47 -15.79 8.50
CA LEU A 29 6.84 -14.76 9.46
C LEU A 29 6.86 -13.38 8.80
N ALA A 30 6.37 -12.36 9.51
CA ALA A 30 6.47 -10.96 9.05
C ALA A 30 7.92 -10.53 8.78
N SER A 31 8.89 -11.08 9.52
CA SER A 31 10.33 -10.85 9.26
C SER A 31 10.76 -11.24 7.86
N ASP A 32 10.11 -12.26 7.29
CA ASP A 32 10.47 -12.83 6.00
C ASP A 32 9.88 -12.00 4.85
N TYR A 33 8.94 -11.10 5.16
CA TYR A 33 8.42 -10.08 4.24
C TYR A 33 9.16 -8.75 4.29
N ARG A 34 10.04 -8.52 5.29
CA ARG A 34 10.70 -7.22 5.48
C ARG A 34 11.49 -6.75 4.26
N GLU A 35 12.15 -7.67 3.57
CA GLU A 35 12.88 -7.35 2.33
C GLU A 35 11.92 -6.94 1.21
N LEU A 36 10.76 -7.60 1.12
CA LEU A 36 9.73 -7.27 0.15
C LEU A 36 9.10 -5.90 0.44
N GLU A 37 8.79 -5.61 1.70
CA GLU A 37 8.30 -4.30 2.14
C GLU A 37 9.30 -3.17 1.80
N ALA A 38 10.59 -3.40 2.05
CA ALA A 38 11.64 -2.45 1.69
C ALA A 38 11.72 -2.22 0.17
N LYS A 39 11.59 -3.28 -0.64
CA LYS A 39 11.53 -3.18 -2.11
C LYS A 39 10.29 -2.42 -2.58
N CYS A 40 9.13 -2.69 -1.98
CA CYS A 40 7.90 -1.94 -2.26
C CYS A 40 8.06 -0.46 -1.94
N ALA A 41 8.64 -0.11 -0.78
CA ALA A 41 8.91 1.28 -0.42
C ALA A 41 9.88 1.95 -1.41
N ALA A 42 10.94 1.26 -1.83
CA ALA A 42 11.87 1.77 -2.84
C ALA A 42 11.18 2.00 -4.20
N LEU A 43 10.33 1.07 -4.64
CA LEU A 43 9.55 1.20 -5.87
C LEU A 43 8.57 2.38 -5.84
N VAL A 44 7.98 2.67 -4.68
CA VAL A 44 7.12 3.85 -4.51
C VAL A 44 7.91 5.14 -4.69
N VAL A 45 9.12 5.21 -4.14
CA VAL A 45 10.01 6.37 -4.30
C VAL A 45 10.44 6.53 -5.76
N GLU A 46 10.86 5.45 -6.42
CA GLU A 46 11.26 5.46 -7.82
C GLU A 46 10.11 5.88 -8.75
N ASN A 47 8.89 5.38 -8.52
CA ASN A 47 7.71 5.83 -9.25
C ASN A 47 7.42 7.32 -9.04
N GLY A 48 7.56 7.82 -7.82
CA GLY A 48 7.44 9.25 -7.54
C GLY A 48 8.46 10.09 -8.32
N ALA A 49 9.70 9.61 -8.42
CA ALA A 49 10.75 10.27 -9.21
C ALA A 49 10.47 10.23 -10.72
N LEU A 50 9.97 9.10 -11.24
CA LEU A 50 9.58 8.96 -12.66
C LEU A 50 8.42 9.89 -13.02
N LYS A 51 7.35 9.92 -12.22
CA LYS A 51 6.22 10.84 -12.42
C LYS A 51 6.69 12.30 -12.43
N LYS A 52 7.64 12.66 -11.56
CA LYS A 52 8.23 14.00 -11.54
C LYS A 52 9.06 14.28 -12.80
N SER A 53 9.90 13.34 -13.23
CA SER A 53 10.71 13.47 -14.44
C SER A 53 9.85 13.65 -15.71
N GLU A 54 8.67 13.03 -15.76
CA GLU A 54 7.75 13.14 -16.88
C GLU A 54 7.12 14.54 -16.96
N VAL A 55 6.77 15.14 -15.80
CA VAL A 55 6.34 16.55 -15.74
C VAL A 55 7.45 17.47 -16.26
N GLU A 56 8.69 17.28 -15.79
CA GLU A 56 9.83 18.09 -16.22
C GLU A 56 10.11 17.92 -17.73
N PHE A 57 9.92 16.71 -18.27
CA PHE A 57 10.04 16.44 -19.70
C PHE A 57 8.95 17.15 -20.53
N ASN A 58 7.69 17.09 -20.10
CA ASN A 58 6.59 17.79 -20.76
C ASN A 58 6.81 19.32 -20.77
N ASP A 59 7.30 19.89 -19.66
CA ASP A 59 7.63 21.31 -19.60
C ASP A 59 8.76 21.69 -20.55
N TYR A 60 9.80 20.85 -20.65
CA TYR A 60 10.88 21.03 -21.63
C TYR A 60 10.35 21.00 -23.06
N CYS A 61 9.57 19.98 -23.42
CA CYS A 61 9.02 19.85 -24.77
C CYS A 61 8.07 21.01 -25.12
N ARG A 62 7.29 21.50 -24.17
CA ARG A 62 6.43 22.68 -24.35
C ARG A 62 7.25 23.91 -24.74
N HIS A 63 8.34 24.15 -24.03
CA HIS A 63 9.22 25.29 -24.31
C HIS A 63 9.85 25.21 -25.71
N GLU A 64 10.36 24.03 -26.09
CA GLU A 64 10.98 23.82 -27.40
C GLU A 64 9.96 23.91 -28.55
N CYS A 65 8.71 23.50 -28.33
CA CYS A 65 7.63 23.62 -29.32
C CYS A 65 7.18 25.08 -29.52
N GLU A 66 7.17 25.90 -28.46
CA GLU A 66 6.84 27.32 -28.55
C GLU A 66 7.80 28.07 -29.48
N ASP A 67 9.09 27.75 -29.43
CA ASP A 67 10.14 28.39 -30.24
C ASP A 67 9.97 28.16 -31.75
N VAL A 68 9.30 27.07 -32.15
CA VAL A 68 8.99 26.74 -33.56
C VAL A 68 7.54 27.06 -33.95
N GLY A 69 6.77 27.68 -33.06
CA GLY A 69 5.37 28.04 -33.28
C GLY A 69 4.40 26.86 -33.29
N ASP A 70 4.80 25.73 -32.71
CA ASP A 70 3.97 24.53 -32.54
C ASP A 70 3.43 24.43 -31.10
N THR A 71 2.49 23.53 -30.84
CA THR A 71 1.90 23.33 -29.51
C THR A 71 2.13 21.90 -29.03
N TRP A 72 2.82 21.76 -27.89
CA TRP A 72 2.96 20.48 -27.20
C TRP A 72 1.66 20.09 -26.49
N VAL A 73 1.36 18.80 -26.48
CA VAL A 73 0.29 18.21 -25.67
C VAL A 73 0.96 17.29 -24.65
N ASP A 74 0.74 17.58 -23.37
CA ASP A 74 1.27 16.76 -22.29
C ASP A 74 0.80 15.31 -22.44
N ASP A 75 1.74 14.38 -22.32
CA ASP A 75 1.47 12.95 -22.23
C ASP A 75 2.01 12.43 -20.89
N PHE A 76 1.20 11.62 -20.20
CA PHE A 76 1.56 11.08 -18.90
C PHE A 76 1.36 9.57 -18.90
N THR A 77 2.36 8.86 -18.41
CA THR A 77 2.34 7.42 -18.27
C THR A 77 1.48 7.07 -17.07
N GLU A 78 0.29 6.54 -17.33
CA GLU A 78 -0.57 6.00 -16.28
C GLU A 78 0.12 4.80 -15.60
N THR A 79 0.04 4.74 -14.26
CA THR A 79 0.53 3.59 -13.48
C THR A 79 -0.57 2.99 -12.59
N PRO A 80 -1.67 2.43 -13.16
CA PRO A 80 -2.85 2.03 -12.40
C PRO A 80 -2.54 1.01 -11.29
N ALA A 81 -1.66 0.04 -11.56
CA ALA A 81 -1.26 -0.96 -10.58
C ALA A 81 -0.49 -0.36 -9.38
N THR A 82 0.32 0.66 -9.63
CA THR A 82 1.04 1.38 -8.56
C THR A 82 0.07 2.25 -7.77
N ASP A 83 -0.86 2.92 -8.44
CA ASP A 83 -1.85 3.77 -7.77
C ASP A 83 -2.80 2.94 -6.90
N GLU A 84 -3.24 1.77 -7.37
CA GLU A 84 -4.00 0.78 -6.59
C GLU A 84 -3.20 0.25 -5.40
N PHE A 85 -1.93 -0.10 -5.59
CA PHE A 85 -1.05 -0.52 -4.51
C PHE A 85 -0.89 0.56 -3.43
N LEU A 86 -0.68 1.82 -3.83
CA LEU A 86 -0.54 2.95 -2.92
C LEU A 86 -1.86 3.24 -2.17
N ALA A 87 -3.00 3.11 -2.84
CA ALA A 87 -4.31 3.20 -2.21
C ALA A 87 -4.49 2.14 -1.13
N GLU A 88 -4.10 0.90 -1.40
CA GLU A 88 -4.14 -0.20 -0.43
C GLU A 88 -3.21 0.05 0.76
N VAL A 89 -1.96 0.45 0.52
CA VAL A 89 -1.00 0.75 1.61
C VAL A 89 -1.52 1.88 2.52
N ARG A 90 -2.12 2.92 1.95
CA ARG A 90 -2.74 3.99 2.75
C ARG A 90 -3.94 3.47 3.56
N ALA A 91 -4.79 2.63 2.96
CA ALA A 91 -5.93 2.03 3.64
C ALA A 91 -5.48 1.16 4.83
N GLN A 92 -4.46 0.32 4.64
CA GLN A 92 -3.85 -0.48 5.71
C GLN A 92 -3.25 0.38 6.81
N GLY A 93 -2.61 1.51 6.46
CA GLY A 93 -2.09 2.47 7.45
C GLY A 93 -3.18 3.03 8.36
N VAL A 94 -4.35 3.36 7.79
CA VAL A 94 -5.53 3.84 8.53
C VAL A 94 -6.09 2.74 9.45
N GLU A 95 -6.18 1.51 8.94
CA GLU A 95 -6.64 0.35 9.72
C GLU A 95 -5.71 0.06 10.90
N MET A 96 -4.39 0.05 10.69
CA MET A 96 -3.41 -0.14 11.76
C MET A 96 -3.47 0.97 12.81
N LEU A 97 -3.67 2.23 12.41
CA LEU A 97 -3.86 3.33 13.36
C LEU A 97 -5.13 3.12 14.19
N SER A 98 -6.22 2.72 13.55
CA SER A 98 -7.51 2.44 14.19
C SER A 98 -7.43 1.36 15.27
N GLU A 99 -6.66 0.29 15.03
CA GLU A 99 -6.44 -0.76 16.01
C GLU A 99 -5.78 -0.27 17.31
N LYS A 100 -4.98 0.80 17.25
CA LYS A 100 -4.34 1.39 18.45
C LYS A 100 -5.33 2.06 19.42
N PHE A 101 -6.56 2.38 18.97
CA PHE A 101 -7.58 2.99 19.83
C PHE A 101 -8.27 2.02 20.79
N GLY A 102 -7.93 0.73 20.76
CA GLY A 102 -8.56 -0.28 21.62
C GLY A 102 -10.05 -0.45 21.31
N GLY A 103 -10.85 -0.94 22.25
CA GLY A 103 -12.30 -1.10 22.06
C GLY A 103 -13.06 -1.02 23.38
N GLY A 104 -14.38 -0.89 23.30
CA GLY A 104 -15.26 -0.90 24.48
C GLY A 104 -15.61 0.49 25.03
N THR A 105 -15.30 1.55 24.28
CA THR A 105 -15.81 2.90 24.54
C THR A 105 -16.52 3.42 23.30
N LEU A 106 -17.53 4.27 23.48
CA LEU A 106 -18.25 4.89 22.36
C LEU A 106 -17.31 5.65 21.41
N ILE A 107 -16.25 6.26 21.94
CA ILE A 107 -15.27 7.01 21.14
C ILE A 107 -14.37 6.06 20.35
N SER A 108 -13.84 5.00 20.95
CA SER A 108 -13.00 4.02 20.25
C SER A 108 -13.76 3.31 19.14
N ASP A 109 -15.04 2.99 19.38
CA ASP A 109 -15.86 2.27 18.42
C ASP A 109 -16.25 3.18 17.24
N MET A 110 -16.53 4.45 17.50
CA MET A 110 -16.76 5.46 16.44
C MET A 110 -15.51 5.70 15.58
N VAL A 111 -14.33 5.82 16.19
CA VAL A 111 -13.06 5.97 15.44
C VAL A 111 -12.82 4.77 14.53
N LYS A 112 -13.15 3.55 15.00
CA LYS A 112 -13.01 2.33 14.22
C LYS A 112 -13.88 2.29 12.98
N GLU A 113 -15.16 2.65 13.11
CA GLU A 113 -16.06 2.70 11.96
C GLU A 113 -15.64 3.78 10.95
N VAL A 114 -15.27 4.98 11.41
CA VAL A 114 -14.80 6.06 10.52
C VAL A 114 -13.51 5.65 9.79
N ALA A 115 -12.56 5.04 10.49
CA ALA A 115 -11.32 4.58 9.89
C ALA A 115 -11.56 3.50 8.83
N LYS A 116 -12.49 2.56 9.09
CA LYS A 116 -12.89 1.52 8.14
C LYS A 116 -13.52 2.12 6.89
N ASP A 117 -14.42 3.10 7.04
CA ASP A 117 -15.03 3.80 5.92
C ASP A 117 -14.00 4.59 5.11
N PHE A 118 -13.07 5.27 5.77
CA PHE A 118 -12.01 6.02 5.12
C PHE A 118 -11.03 5.11 4.36
N ALA A 119 -10.63 3.98 4.96
CA ALA A 119 -9.82 2.96 4.30
C ALA A 119 -10.51 2.40 3.04
N ALA A 120 -11.83 2.14 3.11
CA ALA A 120 -12.60 1.71 1.95
C ALA A 120 -12.68 2.79 0.84
N GLN A 121 -12.73 4.07 1.20
CA GLN A 121 -12.69 5.18 0.24
C GLN A 121 -11.33 5.27 -0.45
N LEU A 122 -10.22 5.10 0.30
CA LEU A 122 -8.88 5.10 -0.26
C LEU A 122 -8.72 4.02 -1.35
N ARG A 123 -9.19 2.79 -1.09
CA ARG A 123 -9.17 1.66 -2.05
C ARG A 123 -10.00 1.91 -3.31
N LYS A 124 -11.10 2.66 -3.21
CA LYS A 124 -11.94 3.01 -4.37
C LYS A 124 -11.30 4.07 -5.27
N GLY A 125 -10.20 4.68 -4.84
CA GLY A 125 -9.60 5.81 -5.53
C GLY A 125 -10.54 7.01 -5.48
N VAL A 126 -10.52 7.77 -4.39
CA VAL A 126 -11.14 9.10 -4.41
C VAL A 126 -10.30 9.95 -5.36
N GLN A 127 -10.82 10.20 -6.57
CA GLN A 127 -10.33 11.27 -7.42
C GLN A 127 -10.48 12.58 -6.62
N SER A 128 -9.36 13.11 -6.15
CA SER A 128 -9.27 14.52 -5.73
C SER A 128 -8.88 15.34 -6.94
#